data_AF-A0A5R9NDJ4-F1
#
_entry.id   AF-A0A5R9NDJ4-F1
#
_cell.length_a   1.000
_cell.length_b   1.000
_cell.length_c   1.000
_cell.angle_alpha   90.00
_cell.angle_beta   90.00
_cell.angle_gamma   90.00
#
_symmetry.space_group_name_H-M   'P 1'
#
loop_
_entity.id
_entity.type
_entity.pdbx_description
1 polymer ?
#
loop_
_entity_poly.entity_id
_entity_poly.type
_entity_poly.pdbx_seq_one_letter_code
_entity_poly.pdbx_strand_id
1 'polypeptide(L)'
;MRPRPSVANAALLTAIAVALAACQSPAPAAGPNRAALPTMERVALGANACWFKSADPAFAAYKLAPELNSFTGRPRILLVHKGSPESRPLLVVQAEGSPARLQAFGPMMQEPVAGRIAADVNRWSAGNKACS
;
A
#
# COMPACT_ATOMS: atom_id res chain seq x y z
N MET A 1 50.29 -15.83 -28.45
CA MET A 1 50.49 -14.38 -28.26
C MET A 1 49.29 -13.83 -27.49
N ARG A 2 49.47 -13.40 -26.23
CA ARG A 2 48.38 -12.78 -25.45
C ARG A 2 48.39 -11.26 -25.73
N PRO A 3 47.29 -10.67 -26.24
CA PRO A 3 47.25 -9.25 -26.52
C PRO A 3 47.31 -8.49 -25.19
N ARG A 4 48.33 -7.62 -25.04
CA ARG A 4 48.41 -6.69 -23.91
C ARG A 4 47.38 -5.58 -24.16
N PRO A 5 46.36 -5.44 -23.31
CA PRO A 5 45.41 -4.34 -23.47
C PRO A 5 46.17 -3.03 -23.27
N SER A 6 46.08 -2.14 -24.26
CA SER A 6 46.67 -0.79 -24.19
C SER A 6 46.07 -0.03 -23.01
N VAL A 7 46.89 0.71 -22.27
CA VAL A 7 46.49 1.52 -21.10
C VAL A 7 45.31 2.45 -21.44
N ALA A 8 45.22 2.92 -22.68
CA ALA A 8 44.10 3.71 -23.20
C ALA A 8 42.75 2.96 -23.21
N ASN A 9 42.73 1.67 -23.55
CA ASN A 9 41.52 0.85 -23.55
C ASN A 9 41.05 0.56 -22.12
N ALA A 10 41.99 0.39 -21.19
CA ALA A 10 41.67 0.25 -19.78
C ALA A 10 41.01 1.54 -19.24
N ALA A 11 41.58 2.72 -19.54
CA ALA A 11 41.04 4.00 -19.08
C ALA A 11 39.63 4.31 -19.61
N LEU A 12 39.34 3.95 -20.85
CA LEU A 12 38.03 4.18 -21.46
C LEU A 12 36.93 3.31 -20.81
N LEU A 13 37.25 2.06 -20.48
CA LEU A 13 36.31 1.15 -19.81
C LEU A 13 36.00 1.63 -18.38
N THR A 14 36.99 2.16 -17.67
CA THR A 14 36.76 2.73 -16.33
C THR A 14 35.87 3.97 -16.38
N ALA A 15 36.05 4.84 -17.38
CA ALA A 15 35.24 6.05 -17.54
C ALA A 15 33.76 5.73 -17.80
N ILE A 16 33.48 4.71 -18.61
CA ILE A 16 32.10 4.25 -18.89
C ILE A 16 31.46 3.67 -17.63
N ALA A 17 32.19 2.86 -16.86
CA ALA A 17 31.68 2.27 -15.62
C ALA A 17 31.34 3.33 -14.55
N VAL A 18 32.12 4.40 -14.45
CA VAL A 18 31.88 5.51 -13.50
C VAL A 18 30.67 6.34 -13.92
N ALA A 19 30.45 6.54 -15.23
CA ALA A 19 29.27 7.25 -15.74
C ALA A 19 27.96 6.48 -15.46
N LEU A 20 27.99 5.14 -15.52
CA LEU A 20 26.85 4.28 -15.20
C LEU A 20 26.49 4.27 -13.70
N ALA A 21 27.49 4.45 -12.81
CA ALA A 21 27.25 4.51 -11.37
C ALA A 21 26.53 5.81 -10.93
N ALA A 22 26.66 6.90 -11.70
CA ALA A 22 26.05 8.19 -11.39
C ALA A 22 24.51 8.22 -11.62
N CYS A 23 23.94 7.23 -12.31
CA CYS A 23 22.49 7.09 -12.48
C CYS A 23 21.81 6.33 -11.33
N GLN A 24 22.55 5.89 -10.30
CA GLN A 24 21.94 5.25 -9.14
C GLN A 24 21.34 6.31 -8.20
N SER A 25 20.04 6.56 -8.36
CA SER A 25 19.27 7.37 -7.42
C SER A 25 19.37 6.77 -6.02
N PRO A 26 19.74 7.55 -4.99
CA PRO A 26 19.76 7.05 -3.61
C PRO A 26 18.37 6.56 -3.20
N ALA A 27 18.30 5.44 -2.49
CA ALA A 27 17.06 5.04 -1.84
C ALA A 27 16.63 6.16 -0.86
N PRO A 28 15.36 6.61 -0.88
CA PRO A 28 14.90 7.64 0.04
C PRO A 28 15.17 7.20 1.49
N ALA A 29 15.78 8.07 2.29
CA ALA A 29 15.94 7.81 3.71
C ALA A 29 14.58 7.56 4.36
N ALA A 30 14.50 6.57 5.25
CA ALA A 30 13.29 6.25 6.00
C ALA A 30 12.96 7.40 6.97
N GLY A 31 12.25 8.41 6.48
CA GLY A 31 11.65 9.46 7.30
C GLY A 31 10.43 8.96 8.08
N PRO A 32 9.80 9.82 8.90
CA PRO A 32 8.51 9.52 9.54
C PRO A 32 7.52 8.96 8.51
N ASN A 33 6.71 7.98 8.92
CA ASN A 33 5.81 7.22 8.04
C ASN A 33 4.67 8.08 7.46
N ARG A 34 5.02 9.02 6.59
CA ARG A 34 4.12 9.93 5.88
C ARG A 34 3.50 9.27 4.67
N ALA A 35 3.94 8.09 4.24
CA ALA A 35 3.35 7.41 3.09
C ALA A 35 2.15 6.56 3.49
N ALA A 36 2.22 5.85 4.62
CA ALA A 36 1.13 4.97 5.06
C ALA A 36 -0.14 5.72 5.44
N LEU A 37 -0.04 6.83 6.19
CA LEU A 37 -1.21 7.61 6.61
C LEU A 37 -2.06 8.13 5.44
N PRO A 38 -1.53 8.94 4.50
CA PRO A 38 -2.32 9.42 3.36
C PRO A 38 -2.78 8.29 2.45
N THR A 39 -2.05 7.16 2.40
CA THR A 39 -2.52 5.97 1.68
C THR A 39 -3.76 5.38 2.34
N MET A 40 -3.75 5.22 3.67
CA MET A 40 -4.91 4.72 4.41
C MET A 40 -6.07 5.72 4.46
N GLU A 41 -5.81 7.03 4.42
CA GLU A 41 -6.87 8.04 4.25
C GLU A 41 -7.61 7.85 2.92
N ARG A 42 -6.88 7.64 1.81
CA ARG A 42 -7.50 7.35 0.52
C ARG A 42 -8.31 6.05 0.55
N VAL A 43 -7.75 4.99 1.14
CA VAL A 43 -8.45 3.71 1.30
C VAL A 43 -9.71 3.87 2.16
N ALA A 44 -9.65 4.62 3.26
CA ALA A 44 -10.80 4.87 4.13
C ALA A 44 -11.91 5.65 3.41
N LEU A 45 -11.54 6.67 2.63
CA LEU A 45 -12.49 7.44 1.83
C LEU A 45 -13.13 6.58 0.72
N GLY A 46 -12.34 5.76 0.04
CA GLY A 46 -12.82 4.83 -0.99
C GLY A 46 -13.80 3.80 -0.42
N ALA A 47 -13.42 3.15 0.69
CA ALA A 47 -14.28 2.20 1.39
C ALA A 47 -15.60 2.86 1.83
N ASN A 48 -15.53 4.04 2.45
CA ASN A 48 -16.72 4.76 2.88
C ASN A 48 -17.65 5.12 1.72
N ALA A 49 -17.10 5.60 0.61
CA ALA A 49 -17.88 5.97 -0.56
C ALA A 49 -18.49 4.75 -1.25
N CYS A 50 -17.66 3.78 -1.63
CA CYS A 50 -18.07 2.70 -2.51
C CYS A 50 -18.72 1.51 -1.82
N TRP A 51 -18.30 1.16 -0.60
CA TRP A 51 -18.89 0.04 0.12
C TRP A 51 -20.12 0.46 0.93
N PHE A 52 -20.06 1.64 1.57
CA PHE A 52 -21.10 2.03 2.54
C PHE A 52 -22.08 3.07 2.00
N LYS A 53 -21.60 4.21 1.47
CA LYS A 53 -22.51 5.26 0.94
C LYS A 53 -23.25 4.82 -0.32
N SER A 54 -22.63 4.00 -1.17
CA SER A 54 -23.28 3.37 -2.32
C SER A 54 -24.16 2.17 -1.97
N ALA A 55 -24.28 1.81 -0.69
CA ALA A 55 -25.11 0.71 -0.20
C ALA A 55 -24.81 -0.65 -0.86
N ASP A 56 -23.52 -0.99 -0.94
CA ASP A 56 -23.07 -2.23 -1.53
C ASP A 56 -23.60 -3.47 -0.76
N PRO A 57 -24.29 -4.42 -1.43
CA PRO A 57 -24.85 -5.59 -0.78
C PRO A 57 -23.81 -6.44 -0.04
N ALA A 58 -22.58 -6.52 -0.56
CA ALA A 58 -21.52 -7.33 0.05
C ALA A 58 -21.05 -6.78 1.39
N PHE A 59 -21.30 -5.49 1.65
CA PHE A 59 -20.88 -4.80 2.87
C PHE A 59 -22.04 -4.34 3.75
N ALA A 60 -23.29 -4.67 3.36
CA ALA A 60 -24.51 -4.17 3.99
C ALA A 60 -24.66 -4.57 5.47
N ALA A 61 -24.08 -5.70 5.90
CA ALA A 61 -24.10 -6.17 7.28
C ALA A 61 -23.03 -5.52 8.18
N TYR A 62 -22.10 -4.76 7.60
CA TYR A 62 -20.91 -4.27 8.30
C TYR A 62 -20.89 -2.75 8.45
N LYS A 63 -20.01 -2.26 9.31
CA LYS A 63 -19.71 -0.84 9.52
C LYS A 63 -18.22 -0.61 9.41
N LEU A 64 -17.85 0.49 8.78
CA LEU A 64 -16.47 0.98 8.74
C LEU A 64 -16.10 1.66 10.05
N ALA A 65 -14.96 1.29 10.62
CA ALA A 65 -14.32 1.97 11.75
C ALA A 65 -12.88 2.35 11.38
N PRO A 66 -12.63 3.63 11.01
CA PRO A 66 -11.29 4.12 10.73
C PRO A 66 -10.47 4.35 12.01
N GLU A 67 -9.29 3.76 12.07
CA GLU A 67 -8.29 3.97 13.13
C GLU A 67 -7.00 4.51 12.50
N LEU A 68 -7.11 5.72 11.94
CA LEU A 68 -6.02 6.35 11.20
C LEU A 68 -5.00 7.05 12.11
N ASN A 69 -5.43 7.47 13.31
CA ASN A 69 -4.53 8.06 14.30
C ASN A 69 -3.74 6.96 15.01
N SER A 70 -2.67 6.49 14.37
CA SER A 70 -1.80 5.45 14.91
C SER A 70 -0.46 6.05 15.32
N PHE A 71 -0.24 6.19 16.62
CA PHE A 71 1.06 6.59 17.19
C PHE A 71 2.18 5.59 16.89
N THR A 72 1.82 4.37 16.48
CA THR A 72 2.78 3.30 16.09
C THR A 72 3.10 3.30 14.60
N GLY A 73 2.59 4.26 13.82
CA GLY A 73 2.84 4.34 12.38
C GLY A 73 2.15 3.25 11.56
N ARG A 74 1.09 2.63 12.09
CA ARG A 74 0.28 1.59 11.42
C ARG A 74 -1.19 1.99 11.40
N PRO A 75 -1.57 3.00 10.60
CA PRO A 75 -2.96 3.37 10.39
C PRO A 75 -3.74 2.19 9.80
N ARG A 76 -4.99 2.02 10.22
CA ARG A 76 -5.85 0.93 9.74
C ARG A 76 -7.30 1.36 9.58
N ILE A 77 -8.04 0.63 8.76
CA ILE A 77 -9.50 0.60 8.79
C ILE A 77 -9.96 -0.79 9.20
N LEU A 78 -11.08 -0.83 9.91
CA LEU A 78 -11.71 -2.05 10.37
C LEU A 78 -13.11 -2.14 9.79
N LEU A 79 -13.54 -3.35 9.43
CA LEU A 79 -14.96 -3.65 9.27
C LEU A 79 -15.41 -4.52 10.44
N VAL A 80 -16.49 -4.08 11.08
CA VAL A 80 -17.15 -4.74 12.20
C VAL A 80 -18.61 -4.98 11.85
N HIS A 81 -19.28 -5.89 12.54
CA HIS A 81 -20.70 -6.10 12.31
C HIS A 81 -21.52 -4.89 12.79
N LYS A 82 -22.56 -4.47 12.04
CA LYS A 82 -23.37 -3.28 12.41
C LYS A 82 -24.02 -3.40 13.78
N GLY A 83 -24.48 -4.61 14.12
CA GLY A 83 -25.17 -4.90 15.38
C GLY A 83 -24.25 -5.16 16.58
N SER A 84 -22.93 -5.21 16.38
CA SER A 84 -21.94 -5.46 17.43
C SER A 84 -20.59 -4.81 17.06
N PRO A 85 -20.52 -3.47 17.02
CA PRO A 85 -19.34 -2.74 16.55
C PRO A 85 -18.10 -2.92 17.45
N GLU A 86 -18.29 -3.25 18.73
CA GLU A 86 -17.25 -3.62 19.68
C GLU A 86 -16.73 -5.07 19.53
N SER A 87 -17.33 -5.86 18.63
CA SER A 87 -16.88 -7.21 18.35
C SER A 87 -15.56 -7.24 17.58
N ARG A 88 -14.93 -8.42 17.53
CA ARG A 88 -13.68 -8.63 16.80
C ARG A 88 -13.84 -8.22 15.32
N PRO A 89 -12.91 -7.40 14.77
CA PRO A 89 -12.94 -7.02 13.37
C PRO A 89 -12.96 -8.22 12.42
N LEU A 90 -13.78 -8.11 11.38
CA LEU A 90 -13.95 -9.11 10.31
C LEU A 90 -13.03 -8.86 9.13
N LEU A 91 -12.67 -7.60 8.90
CA LEU A 91 -11.63 -7.17 7.98
C LEU A 91 -10.79 -6.11 8.67
N VAL A 92 -9.48 -6.24 8.53
CA VAL A 92 -8.51 -5.21 8.87
C VAL A 92 -7.72 -4.90 7.61
N VAL A 93 -7.68 -3.63 7.23
CA VAL A 93 -6.77 -3.15 6.20
C VAL A 93 -5.84 -2.14 6.86
N GLN A 94 -4.54 -2.36 6.76
CA GLN A 94 -3.53 -1.49 7.36
C GLN A 94 -2.39 -1.21 6.39
N ALA A 95 -1.69 -0.11 6.62
CA ALA A 95 -0.46 0.20 5.91
C ALA A 95 0.69 0.53 6.87
N GLU A 96 1.92 0.26 6.42
CA GLU A 96 3.15 0.61 7.11
C GLU A 96 4.27 1.02 6.13
N GLY A 97 5.27 1.73 6.62
CA GLY A 97 6.48 2.06 5.88
C GLY A 97 6.33 3.16 4.82
N SER A 98 7.48 3.54 4.25
CA SER A 98 7.61 4.49 3.14
C SER A 98 8.59 3.89 2.11
N PRO A 99 8.13 3.35 0.97
CA PRO A 99 6.75 3.42 0.45
C PRO A 99 5.74 2.61 1.27
N ALA A 100 4.47 3.01 1.20
CA ALA A 100 3.39 2.37 1.95
C ALA A 100 3.18 0.92 1.48
N ARG A 101 3.28 -0.03 2.41
CA ARG A 101 2.94 -1.44 2.17
C ARG A 101 1.59 -1.75 2.81
N LEU A 102 0.65 -2.21 2.00
CA LEU A 102 -0.70 -2.57 2.44
C LEU A 102 -0.80 -4.04 2.80
N GLN A 103 -1.63 -4.31 3.80
CA GLN A 103 -2.03 -5.65 4.19
C GLN A 103 -3.54 -5.64 4.47
N ALA A 104 -4.24 -6.67 3.98
CA ALA A 104 -5.63 -6.93 4.29
C ALA A 104 -5.75 -8.35 4.86
N PHE A 105 -6.40 -8.50 6.01
CA PHE A 105 -6.56 -9.78 6.69
C PHE A 105 -7.84 -9.81 7.53
N GLY A 106 -8.22 -11.01 7.97
CA GLY A 106 -9.42 -11.27 8.76
C GLY A 106 -10.37 -12.26 8.08
N PRO A 107 -11.47 -12.66 8.75
CA PRO A 107 -12.47 -13.56 8.21
C PRO A 107 -12.95 -13.23 6.80
N MET A 108 -13.19 -11.96 6.46
CA MET A 108 -13.68 -11.57 5.12
C MET A 108 -12.70 -11.87 3.99
N MET A 109 -11.40 -12.05 4.29
CA MET A 109 -10.40 -12.44 3.29
C MET A 109 -10.42 -13.94 2.97
N GLN A 110 -11.27 -14.72 3.64
CA GLN A 110 -11.52 -16.14 3.37
C GLN A 110 -12.86 -16.37 2.64
N GLU A 111 -13.62 -15.30 2.41
CA GLU A 111 -14.92 -15.32 1.76
C GLU A 111 -14.80 -15.02 0.26
N PRO A 112 -15.83 -15.31 -0.57
CA PRO A 112 -15.82 -15.00 -2.00
C PRO A 112 -15.57 -13.52 -2.34
N VAL A 113 -15.88 -12.60 -1.42
CA VAL A 113 -15.66 -11.15 -1.60
C VAL A 113 -14.18 -10.74 -1.49
N ALA A 114 -13.29 -11.62 -1.02
CA ALA A 114 -11.87 -11.32 -0.76
C ALA A 114 -11.13 -10.74 -1.97
N GLY A 115 -11.35 -11.30 -3.16
CA GLY A 115 -10.72 -10.81 -4.40
C GLY A 115 -11.13 -9.38 -4.74
N ARG A 116 -12.40 -9.03 -4.50
CA ARG A 116 -12.92 -7.68 -4.70
C ARG A 116 -12.37 -6.70 -3.66
N ILE A 117 -12.30 -7.10 -2.39
CA ILE A 117 -11.67 -6.30 -1.33
C ILE A 117 -10.23 -5.94 -1.72
N ALA A 118 -9.45 -6.93 -2.16
CA ALA A 118 -8.07 -6.69 -2.58
C ALA A 118 -7.98 -5.73 -3.78
N ALA A 119 -8.83 -5.91 -4.79
CA ALA A 119 -8.86 -5.04 -5.97
C ALA A 119 -9.23 -3.59 -5.61
N ASP A 120 -10.22 -3.41 -4.75
CA ASP A 120 -10.69 -2.10 -4.29
C ASP A 120 -9.64 -1.37 -3.48
N VAL A 121 -9.06 -2.02 -2.48
CA VAL A 121 -8.00 -1.46 -1.64
C VAL A 121 -6.80 -1.06 -2.48
N ASN A 122 -6.38 -1.90 -3.43
CA ASN A 122 -5.27 -1.59 -4.33
C ASN A 122 -5.58 -0.42 -5.27
N ARG A 123 -6.82 -0.34 -5.77
CA ARG A 123 -7.26 0.77 -6.63
C ARG A 123 -7.23 2.11 -5.88
N TRP A 124 -7.76 2.15 -4.66
CA TRP A 124 -7.80 3.36 -3.85
C TRP A 124 -6.42 3.77 -3.32
N SER A 125 -5.56 2.81 -3.00
CA SER A 125 -4.20 3.09 -2.59
C SER A 125 -3.39 3.77 -3.70
N ALA A 126 -3.63 3.37 -4.95
CA ALA A 126 -3.08 4.01 -6.16
C ALA A 126 -3.73 5.37 -6.49
N GLY A 127 -4.76 5.79 -5.76
CA GLY A 127 -5.38 7.12 -5.89
C GLY A 127 -6.59 7.20 -6.82
N ASN A 128 -6.98 6.09 -7.46
CA ASN A 128 -8.22 6.02 -8.23
C ASN A 128 -9.40 5.93 -7.25
N LYS A 129 -10.42 6.79 -7.39
CA LYS A 129 -11.57 6.88 -6.47
C LYS A 129 -12.82 6.11 -6.92
N ALA A 130 -12.74 5.38 -8.03
CA ALA A 130 -13.89 4.68 -8.61
C ALA A 130 -14.38 3.51 -7.75
N CYS A 131 -15.68 3.23 -7.86
CA CYS A 131 -16.32 2.03 -7.34
C CYS A 131 -16.35 0.94 -8.43
N SER A 132 -16.42 -0.32 -8.01
CA SER A 132 -16.53 -1.50 -8.88
C SER A 132 -17.86 -2.20 -8.68
#